data_AF-A0A1I9YH46-F1
#
_entry.id   AF-A0A1I9YH46-F1
#
_cell.length_a   1.000
_cell.length_b   1.000
_cell.length_c   1.000
_cell.angle_alpha   90.00
_cell.angle_beta   90.00
_cell.angle_gamma   90.00
#
_symmetry.space_group_name_H-M   'P 1'
#
loop_
_entity.id
_entity.type
_entity.pdbx_description
1 polymer ?
#
loop_
_entity_poly.entity_id
_entity_poly.type
_entity_poly.pdbx_seq_one_letter_code
_entity_poly.pdbx_strand_id
1 'polypeptide(L)'
;MSKTVAVFEPIYSPDQTLSCAAFLPLVRADNARPEWREFKILTDMYRTGEHLRHDFTGLFSPKFTLKSKIPGAAFVEFAQRHGESDICFINPFPQLAYWSYNVWMQGELAHPGLVRAAQALLDASGVDIAIRDTPRHGPGSLAYCNFWVGSQRFWQEYVGGTLLPIADFLEANPSHDAALGVMTDTLHTDPAPFLPFIIERLFSTYISLHPELPCSAYAFNAEEVRGYCINDFEKLLYSRMREKIDAADASGVFDAVLMDQMDTVCALWQQHFFDFYATRPHPHTGQTVQPP
;
A
#
# COMPACT_ATOMS: atom_id res chain seq x y z
N MET A 1 18.43 15.11 19.84
CA MET A 1 19.25 14.23 18.97
C MET A 1 18.40 13.91 17.75
N SER A 2 18.96 13.87 16.54
CA SER A 2 18.21 13.47 15.34
C SER A 2 17.84 11.99 15.46
N LYS A 3 16.56 11.64 15.22
CA LYS A 3 16.14 10.24 15.19
C LYS A 3 16.82 9.50 14.03
N THR A 4 17.13 8.24 14.26
CA THR A 4 17.74 7.32 13.28
C THR A 4 16.64 6.65 12.44
N VAL A 5 16.77 6.75 11.11
CA VAL A 5 15.81 6.16 10.15
C VAL A 5 16.53 5.07 9.36
N ALA A 6 15.97 3.86 9.36
CA ALA A 6 16.46 2.75 8.56
C ALA A 6 15.35 2.24 7.63
N VAL A 7 15.68 2.18 6.33
CA VAL A 7 14.85 1.53 5.32
C VAL A 7 15.58 0.30 4.84
N PHE A 8 14.97 -0.87 4.98
CA PHE A 8 15.52 -2.13 4.50
C PHE A 8 15.02 -2.43 3.09
N GLU A 9 15.91 -2.90 2.22
CA GLU A 9 15.57 -3.45 0.90
C GLU A 9 15.82 -4.96 0.90
N PRO A 10 14.81 -5.80 0.57
CA PRO A 10 14.98 -7.24 0.57
C PRO A 10 15.88 -7.70 -0.59
N ILE A 11 16.87 -8.53 -0.26
CA ILE A 11 17.79 -9.19 -1.20
C ILE A 11 17.39 -10.66 -1.32
N TYR A 12 16.90 -11.05 -2.49
CA TYR A 12 16.31 -12.37 -2.75
C TYR A 12 17.28 -13.37 -3.39
N SER A 13 18.39 -12.91 -3.96
CA SER A 13 19.42 -13.77 -4.54
C SER A 13 20.83 -13.29 -4.20
N PRO A 14 21.84 -14.18 -4.19
CA PRO A 14 23.23 -13.81 -3.88
C PRO A 14 23.81 -12.74 -4.82
N ASP A 15 23.36 -12.72 -6.08
CA ASP A 15 23.83 -11.79 -7.11
C ASP A 15 23.04 -10.47 -7.14
N GLN A 16 21.96 -10.36 -6.35
CA GLN A 16 21.19 -9.13 -6.26
C GLN A 16 21.95 -8.08 -5.45
N THR A 17 22.08 -6.89 -6.01
CA THR A 17 22.60 -5.71 -5.33
C THR A 17 21.47 -4.77 -4.94
N LEU A 18 21.75 -3.86 -4.02
CA LEU A 18 20.80 -2.82 -3.63
C LEU A 18 20.42 -1.95 -4.83
N SER A 19 19.13 -1.77 -5.05
CA SER A 19 18.61 -0.82 -6.03
C SER A 19 18.68 0.62 -5.53
N CYS A 20 18.70 0.82 -4.20
CA CYS A 20 18.93 2.12 -3.59
C CYS A 20 20.06 2.09 -2.56
N ALA A 21 21.14 2.85 -2.82
CA ALA A 21 22.29 2.96 -1.91
C ALA A 21 21.99 3.63 -0.56
N ALA A 22 20.84 4.32 -0.43
CA ALA A 22 20.38 4.91 0.83
C ALA A 22 19.70 3.89 1.75
N PHE A 23 19.42 2.68 1.26
CA PHE A 23 18.75 1.62 2.02
C PHE A 23 19.75 0.59 2.56
N LEU A 24 19.33 -0.16 3.57
CA LEU A 24 20.08 -1.25 4.16
C LEU A 24 19.69 -2.58 3.51
N PRO A 25 20.63 -3.48 3.21
CA PRO A 25 20.30 -4.78 2.64
C PRO A 25 19.68 -5.69 3.71
N LEU A 26 18.58 -6.35 3.37
CA LEU A 26 17.98 -7.41 4.17
C LEU A 26 18.04 -8.72 3.40
N VAL A 27 19.10 -9.50 3.63
CA VAL A 27 19.31 -10.79 2.95
C VAL A 27 18.28 -11.81 3.40
N ARG A 28 17.49 -12.31 2.46
CA ARG A 28 16.48 -13.33 2.71
C ARG A 28 17.10 -14.71 2.52
N ALA A 29 17.44 -15.36 3.64
CA ALA A 29 17.91 -16.74 3.63
C ALA A 29 16.79 -17.76 3.37
N ASP A 30 15.55 -17.39 3.68
CA ASP A 30 14.36 -18.22 3.52
C ASP A 30 13.24 -17.46 2.80
N ASN A 31 12.71 -18.11 1.76
CA ASN A 31 11.56 -17.67 0.98
C ASN A 31 10.53 -18.80 0.84
N ALA A 32 10.28 -19.55 1.94
CA ALA A 32 9.34 -20.67 1.96
C ALA A 32 7.88 -20.28 1.70
N ARG A 33 7.52 -18.99 1.86
CA ARG A 33 6.17 -18.44 1.64
C ARG A 33 6.22 -17.27 0.63
N PRO A 34 6.64 -17.50 -0.62
CA PRO A 34 6.79 -16.42 -1.61
C PRO A 34 5.46 -15.74 -1.93
N GLU A 35 4.34 -16.44 -1.76
CA GLU A 35 2.98 -15.96 -1.99
C GLU A 35 2.54 -14.90 -0.97
N TRP A 36 3.20 -14.81 0.19
CA TRP A 36 2.97 -13.75 1.19
C TRP A 36 3.71 -12.45 0.85
N ARG A 37 4.72 -12.53 -0.03
CA ARG A 37 5.54 -11.38 -0.44
C ARG A 37 6.09 -10.60 0.77
N GLU A 38 6.06 -9.28 0.75
CA GLU A 38 6.58 -8.41 1.81
C GLU A 38 5.89 -8.60 3.17
N PHE A 39 4.65 -9.13 3.22
CA PHE A 39 3.95 -9.39 4.49
C PHE A 39 4.75 -10.33 5.40
N LYS A 40 5.31 -11.41 4.84
CA LYS A 40 6.15 -12.35 5.60
C LYS A 40 7.41 -11.67 6.13
N ILE A 41 7.98 -10.76 5.37
CA ILE A 41 9.20 -10.06 5.76
C ILE A 41 8.93 -9.09 6.92
N LEU A 42 7.81 -8.36 6.87
CA LEU A 42 7.40 -7.47 7.96
C LEU A 42 7.19 -8.24 9.28
N THR A 43 6.48 -9.37 9.25
CA THR A 43 6.26 -10.16 10.46
C THR A 43 7.53 -10.84 10.97
N ASP A 44 8.44 -11.25 10.08
CA ASP A 44 9.76 -11.73 10.47
C ASP A 44 10.59 -10.63 11.16
N MET A 45 10.64 -9.42 10.58
CA MET A 45 11.35 -8.28 11.18
C MET A 45 10.78 -7.90 12.55
N TYR A 46 9.48 -8.10 12.76
CA TYR A 46 8.85 -7.94 14.06
C TYR A 46 9.30 -9.03 15.04
N ARG A 47 9.15 -10.31 14.66
CA ARG A 47 9.51 -11.49 15.48
C ARG A 47 10.98 -11.51 15.88
N THR A 48 11.90 -11.05 15.03
CA THR A 48 13.34 -11.02 15.33
C THR A 48 13.79 -9.75 16.05
N GLY A 49 12.92 -8.75 16.19
CA GLY A 49 13.26 -7.46 16.79
C GLY A 49 14.10 -6.55 15.90
N GLU A 50 14.19 -6.82 14.58
CA GLU A 50 14.96 -5.99 13.63
C GLU A 50 14.50 -4.53 13.65
N HIS A 51 13.19 -4.31 13.79
CA HIS A 51 12.56 -2.99 13.87
C HIS A 51 12.98 -2.15 15.10
N LEU A 52 13.55 -2.77 16.15
CA LEU A 52 13.97 -2.09 17.39
C LEU A 52 15.38 -1.49 17.29
N ARG A 53 16.12 -1.78 16.22
CA ARG A 53 17.52 -1.37 16.05
C ARG A 53 17.69 0.11 15.70
N HIS A 54 16.60 0.77 15.31
CA HIS A 54 16.54 2.17 14.90
C HIS A 54 15.30 2.83 15.50
N ASP A 55 15.26 4.16 15.50
CA ASP A 55 14.08 4.91 15.98
C ASP A 55 12.90 4.75 15.03
N PHE A 56 13.19 4.66 13.73
CA PHE A 56 12.24 4.40 12.65
C PHE A 56 12.76 3.30 11.73
N THR A 57 11.89 2.34 11.43
CA THR A 57 12.18 1.22 10.54
C THR A 57 11.11 1.06 9.46
N GLY A 58 11.50 0.70 8.24
CA GLY A 58 10.61 0.35 7.14
C GLY A 58 11.22 -0.69 6.20
N LEU A 59 10.41 -1.29 5.33
CA LEU A 59 10.81 -2.31 4.35
C LEU A 59 10.33 -1.92 2.95
N PHE A 60 11.24 -1.52 2.07
CA PHE A 60 10.90 -1.05 0.73
C PHE A 60 11.37 -2.03 -0.33
N SER A 61 10.47 -2.37 -1.25
CA SER A 61 10.80 -3.15 -2.45
C SER A 61 11.92 -2.49 -3.27
N PRO A 62 12.78 -3.27 -3.96
CA PRO A 62 13.75 -2.75 -4.93
C PRO A 62 13.12 -1.86 -6.03
N LYS A 63 11.80 -1.99 -6.25
CA LYS A 63 11.03 -1.16 -7.19
C LYS A 63 10.63 0.21 -6.60
N PHE A 64 11.13 0.61 -5.43
CA PHE A 64 10.78 1.88 -4.78
C PHE A 64 10.92 3.07 -5.74
N THR A 65 12.14 3.36 -6.22
CA THR A 65 12.42 4.53 -7.07
C THR A 65 11.61 4.49 -8.37
N LEU A 66 11.40 3.30 -8.93
CA LEU A 66 10.60 3.10 -10.13
C LEU A 66 9.13 3.53 -9.90
N LYS A 67 8.54 3.11 -8.78
CA LYS A 67 7.13 3.37 -8.46
C LYS A 67 6.93 4.77 -7.90
N SER A 68 7.77 5.18 -6.95
CA SER A 68 7.64 6.44 -6.24
C SER A 68 8.16 7.64 -7.02
N LYS A 69 8.95 7.43 -8.09
CA LYS A 69 9.59 8.48 -8.90
C LYS A 69 10.45 9.47 -8.11
N ILE A 70 10.85 9.14 -6.88
CA ILE A 70 11.78 9.93 -6.07
C ILE A 70 13.00 9.09 -5.65
N PRO A 71 14.17 9.70 -5.43
CA PRO A 71 15.31 9.01 -4.85
C PRO A 71 15.00 8.53 -3.42
N GLY A 72 15.45 7.33 -3.05
CA GLY A 72 15.30 6.82 -1.68
C GLY A 72 15.93 7.73 -0.62
N ALA A 73 17.04 8.40 -0.94
CA ALA A 73 17.66 9.39 -0.05
C ALA A 73 16.72 10.58 0.27
N ALA A 74 15.92 11.03 -0.70
CA ALA A 74 14.97 12.12 -0.49
C ALA A 74 13.85 11.70 0.48
N PHE A 75 13.41 10.43 0.41
CA PHE A 75 12.45 9.89 1.37
C PHE A 75 13.05 9.76 2.78
N VAL A 76 14.28 9.27 2.90
CA VAL A 76 14.97 9.17 4.19
C VAL A 76 15.14 10.55 4.83
N GLU A 77 15.55 11.56 4.05
CA GLU A 77 15.64 12.95 4.53
C GLU A 77 14.28 13.51 4.96
N PHE A 78 13.21 13.21 4.20
CA PHE A 78 11.85 13.54 4.60
C PHE A 78 11.50 12.93 5.97
N ALA A 79 11.70 11.62 6.17
CA ALA A 79 11.41 10.97 7.44
C ALA A 79 12.24 11.51 8.62
N GLN A 80 13.50 11.85 8.39
CA GLN A 80 14.37 12.47 9.40
C GLN A 80 13.88 13.86 9.83
N ARG A 81 13.36 14.65 8.88
CA ARG A 81 12.78 15.97 9.16
C ARG A 81 11.45 15.89 9.91
N HIS A 82 10.75 14.76 9.83
CA HIS A 82 9.47 14.49 10.49
C HIS A 82 9.62 13.53 11.68
N GLY A 83 10.73 13.63 12.41
CA GLY A 83 11.02 12.75 13.55
C GLY A 83 10.01 12.84 14.70
N GLU A 84 9.19 13.89 14.77
CA GLU A 84 8.08 14.02 15.71
C GLU A 84 6.87 13.12 15.38
N SER A 85 6.78 12.62 14.15
CA SER A 85 5.72 11.70 13.75
C SER A 85 5.91 10.32 14.40
N ASP A 86 4.88 9.47 14.33
CA ASP A 86 5.02 8.02 14.53
C ASP A 86 5.23 7.31 13.20
N ILE A 87 4.76 7.91 12.10
CA ILE A 87 4.76 7.29 10.76
C ILE A 87 5.18 8.33 9.72
N CYS A 88 6.06 7.94 8.80
CA CYS A 88 6.33 8.67 7.57
C CYS A 88 6.12 7.75 6.38
N PHE A 89 5.36 8.16 5.37
CA PHE A 89 5.05 7.29 4.22
C PHE A 89 4.94 8.05 2.91
N ILE A 90 4.97 7.32 1.80
CA ILE A 90 4.77 7.85 0.45
C ILE A 90 3.83 6.95 -0.33
N ASN A 91 2.83 7.55 -0.98
CA ASN A 91 2.03 6.86 -1.96
C ASN A 91 2.68 6.96 -3.35
N PRO A 92 3.08 5.85 -3.97
CA PRO A 92 3.62 5.87 -5.33
C PRO A 92 2.55 6.13 -6.41
N PHE A 93 1.25 6.13 -6.05
CA PHE A 93 0.15 6.36 -6.98
C PHE A 93 -0.81 7.46 -6.46
N PRO A 94 -0.32 8.71 -6.26
CA PRO A 94 -1.09 9.77 -5.64
C PRO A 94 -2.34 10.18 -6.45
N GLN A 95 -2.35 9.95 -7.77
CA GLN A 95 -3.49 10.24 -8.64
C GLN A 95 -4.72 9.38 -8.32
N LEU A 96 -4.54 8.19 -7.73
CA LEU A 96 -5.66 7.29 -7.40
C LEU A 96 -6.57 7.86 -6.30
N ALA A 97 -6.09 8.81 -5.50
CA ALA A 97 -6.90 9.54 -4.52
C ALA A 97 -8.08 10.28 -5.17
N TYR A 98 -7.99 10.61 -6.46
CA TYR A 98 -8.95 11.47 -7.15
C TYR A 98 -10.09 10.70 -7.83
N TRP A 99 -10.04 9.38 -7.80
CA TRP A 99 -11.11 8.56 -8.38
C TRP A 99 -11.41 7.31 -7.57
N SER A 100 -10.96 7.21 -6.32
CA SER A 100 -11.46 6.18 -5.40
C SER A 100 -11.66 6.80 -4.02
N TYR A 101 -12.79 6.51 -3.38
CA TYR A 101 -13.11 7.05 -2.06
C TYR A 101 -12.10 6.55 -1.02
N ASN A 102 -11.82 5.26 -1.03
CA ASN A 102 -10.79 4.65 -0.19
C ASN A 102 -10.13 3.48 -0.93
N VAL A 103 -9.15 2.87 -0.26
CA VAL A 103 -8.38 1.74 -0.80
C VAL A 103 -9.21 0.50 -1.12
N TRP A 104 -10.36 0.33 -0.44
CA TRP A 104 -11.24 -0.83 -0.62
C TRP A 104 -12.17 -0.68 -1.83
N MET A 105 -12.66 0.53 -2.11
CA MET A 105 -13.40 0.82 -3.36
C MET A 105 -12.53 0.49 -4.58
N GLN A 106 -11.30 1.00 -4.62
CA GLN A 106 -10.36 0.67 -5.69
C GLN A 106 -10.01 -0.82 -5.70
N GLY A 107 -9.82 -1.41 -4.51
CA GLY A 107 -9.45 -2.81 -4.35
C GLY A 107 -10.49 -3.78 -4.88
N GLU A 108 -11.77 -3.57 -4.61
CA GLU A 108 -12.84 -4.44 -5.08
C GLU A 108 -12.99 -4.41 -6.60
N LEU A 109 -12.80 -3.23 -7.22
CA LEU A 109 -12.83 -3.10 -8.67
C LEU A 109 -11.61 -3.74 -9.34
N ALA A 110 -10.42 -3.60 -8.75
CA ALA A 110 -9.19 -4.22 -9.26
C ALA A 110 -9.12 -5.73 -9.02
N HIS A 111 -9.74 -6.18 -7.93
CA HIS A 111 -9.65 -7.55 -7.42
C HIS A 111 -11.05 -7.98 -6.91
N PRO A 112 -11.99 -8.34 -7.81
CA PRO A 112 -13.35 -8.69 -7.41
C PRO A 112 -13.40 -9.79 -6.35
N GLY A 113 -14.10 -9.53 -5.23
CA GLY A 113 -14.17 -10.41 -4.06
C GLY A 113 -13.16 -10.12 -2.94
N LEU A 114 -12.23 -9.18 -3.15
CA LEU A 114 -11.20 -8.81 -2.18
C LEU A 114 -11.77 -8.38 -0.83
N VAL A 115 -12.80 -7.51 -0.82
CA VAL A 115 -13.37 -6.97 0.42
C VAL A 115 -13.96 -8.08 1.28
N ARG A 116 -14.67 -9.02 0.66
CA ARG A 116 -15.24 -10.18 1.37
C ARG A 116 -14.15 -11.09 1.93
N ALA A 117 -13.13 -11.40 1.13
CA ALA A 117 -12.01 -12.25 1.56
C ALA A 117 -11.21 -11.60 2.70
N ALA A 118 -11.00 -10.28 2.61
CA ALA A 118 -10.32 -9.49 3.62
C ALA A 118 -11.09 -9.46 4.95
N GLN A 119 -12.39 -9.19 4.94
CA GLN A 119 -13.18 -9.19 6.17
C GLN A 119 -13.19 -10.57 6.83
N ALA A 120 -13.36 -11.65 6.04
CA ALA A 120 -13.30 -13.01 6.56
C ALA A 120 -11.95 -13.34 7.22
N LEU A 121 -10.84 -12.84 6.66
CA LEU A 121 -9.52 -13.00 7.26
C LEU A 121 -9.38 -12.22 8.58
N LEU A 122 -9.83 -10.97 8.62
CA LEU A 122 -9.78 -10.14 9.82
C LEU A 122 -10.60 -10.77 10.95
N ASP A 123 -11.83 -11.19 10.66
CA ASP A 123 -12.72 -11.86 11.62
C ASP A 123 -12.09 -13.15 12.16
N ALA A 124 -11.53 -14.00 11.28
CA ALA A 124 -10.96 -15.28 11.67
C ALA A 124 -9.62 -15.16 12.43
N SER A 125 -8.86 -14.09 12.18
CA SER A 125 -7.61 -13.78 12.88
C SER A 125 -7.80 -12.97 14.17
N GLY A 126 -9.05 -12.57 14.48
CA GLY A 126 -9.37 -11.79 15.69
C GLY A 126 -8.92 -10.32 15.61
N VAL A 127 -8.69 -9.80 14.40
CA VAL A 127 -8.36 -8.38 14.19
C VAL A 127 -9.64 -7.56 14.12
N ASP A 128 -9.83 -6.65 15.08
CA ASP A 128 -11.03 -5.82 15.21
C ASP A 128 -11.00 -4.61 14.25
N ILE A 129 -11.14 -4.90 12.95
CA ILE A 129 -11.29 -3.91 11.89
C ILE A 129 -12.49 -4.29 11.03
N ALA A 130 -13.46 -3.37 10.93
CA ALA A 130 -14.58 -3.48 10.02
C ALA A 130 -14.30 -2.70 8.73
N ILE A 131 -14.07 -3.40 7.62
CA ILE A 131 -13.70 -2.78 6.33
C ILE A 131 -14.76 -1.79 5.85
N ARG A 132 -16.04 -2.10 6.07
CA ARG A 132 -17.17 -1.23 5.70
C ARG A 132 -17.12 0.15 6.36
N ASP A 133 -16.43 0.27 7.49
CA ASP A 133 -16.34 1.49 8.29
C ASP A 133 -15.06 2.29 7.93
N THR A 134 -14.30 1.86 6.91
CA THR A 134 -13.10 2.57 6.43
C THR A 134 -13.46 3.95 5.87
N PRO A 135 -12.87 5.04 6.39
CA PRO A 135 -13.16 6.39 5.94
C PRO A 135 -12.52 6.69 4.58
N ARG A 136 -12.73 7.93 4.11
CA ARG A 136 -12.02 8.55 2.97
C ARG A 136 -10.50 8.43 3.14
N HIS A 137 -9.79 7.99 2.09
CA HIS A 137 -8.33 8.04 2.03
C HIS A 137 -7.85 9.06 0.99
N GLY A 138 -7.51 10.27 1.45
CA GLY A 138 -6.92 11.35 0.64
C GLY A 138 -5.38 11.35 0.68
N PRO A 139 -4.72 12.41 0.18
CA PRO A 139 -3.25 12.47 0.10
C PRO A 139 -2.51 12.24 1.43
N GLY A 140 -3.15 12.53 2.57
CA GLY A 140 -2.57 12.36 3.90
C GLY A 140 -2.70 10.95 4.50
N SER A 141 -3.49 10.06 3.91
CA SER A 141 -3.76 8.71 4.45
C SER A 141 -3.78 7.59 3.42
N LEU A 142 -3.84 7.93 2.13
CA LEU A 142 -3.83 6.96 1.05
C LEU A 142 -2.41 6.47 0.79
N ALA A 143 -2.18 5.18 0.94
CA ALA A 143 -0.97 4.52 0.51
C ALA A 143 -1.31 3.22 -0.23
N TYR A 144 -0.64 3.05 -1.36
CA TYR A 144 -0.52 1.78 -2.06
C TYR A 144 0.93 1.31 -1.95
N CYS A 145 1.15 0.01 -1.80
CA CYS A 145 2.43 -0.58 -1.39
C CYS A 145 2.84 -0.25 0.07
N ASN A 146 3.77 -1.04 0.62
CA ASN A 146 4.30 -0.88 1.97
C ASN A 146 5.47 0.12 2.04
N PHE A 147 5.30 1.34 1.50
CA PHE A 147 6.33 2.39 1.52
C PHE A 147 6.16 3.36 2.69
N TRP A 148 6.34 2.85 3.89
CA TRP A 148 6.31 3.58 5.15
C TRP A 148 7.51 3.23 6.05
N VAL A 149 7.98 4.20 6.82
CA VAL A 149 8.81 3.96 8.02
C VAL A 149 7.98 4.31 9.23
N GLY A 150 8.09 3.49 10.27
CA GLY A 150 7.33 3.69 11.51
C GLY A 150 8.22 3.63 12.73
N SER A 151 7.79 4.33 13.77
CA SER A 151 8.39 4.27 15.10
C SER A 151 8.24 2.88 15.72
N GLN A 152 8.98 2.61 16.79
CA GLN A 152 8.81 1.35 17.55
C GLN A 152 7.38 1.18 18.07
N ARG A 153 6.72 2.28 18.48
CA ARG A 153 5.31 2.28 18.87
C ARG A 153 4.42 1.83 17.71
N PHE A 154 4.58 2.43 16.53
CA PHE A 154 3.81 2.03 15.36
C PHE A 154 4.03 0.57 14.98
N TRP A 155 5.28 0.08 15.00
CA TRP A 155 5.58 -1.33 14.74
C TRP A 155 4.89 -2.26 15.75
N GLN A 156 4.92 -1.92 17.03
CA GLN A 156 4.24 -2.68 18.08
C GLN A 156 2.73 -2.74 17.86
N GLU A 157 2.11 -1.60 17.56
CA GLU A 157 0.65 -1.50 17.45
C GLU A 157 0.13 -2.06 16.11
N TYR A 158 0.72 -1.65 14.97
CA TYR A 158 0.28 -2.12 13.65
C TYR A 158 0.84 -3.50 13.31
N VAL A 159 2.17 -3.67 13.30
CA VAL A 159 2.74 -4.96 12.89
C VAL A 159 2.51 -6.02 13.95
N GLY A 160 2.74 -5.71 15.22
CA GLY A 160 2.51 -6.61 16.34
C GLY A 160 1.03 -6.85 16.66
N GLY A 161 0.20 -5.81 16.62
CA GLY A 161 -1.21 -5.89 17.00
C GLY A 161 -2.19 -6.21 15.86
N THR A 162 -1.82 -5.98 14.60
CA THR A 162 -2.69 -6.22 13.44
C THR A 162 -2.12 -7.28 12.50
N LEU A 163 -0.86 -7.12 12.06
CA LEU A 163 -0.28 -8.02 11.05
C LEU A 163 0.13 -9.39 11.61
N LEU A 164 0.67 -9.44 12.83
CA LEU A 164 1.12 -10.67 13.44
C LEU A 164 -0.02 -11.65 13.75
N PRO A 165 -1.19 -11.23 14.30
CA PRO A 165 -2.35 -12.12 14.46
C PRO A 165 -2.80 -12.77 13.15
N ILE A 166 -2.78 -12.02 12.03
CA ILE A 166 -3.09 -12.55 10.70
C ILE A 166 -2.07 -13.62 10.30
N ALA A 167 -0.77 -13.36 10.48
CA ALA A 167 0.28 -14.32 10.14
C ALA A 167 0.18 -15.59 10.98
N ASP A 168 0.01 -15.45 12.29
CA ASP A 168 -0.13 -16.57 13.23
C ASP A 168 -1.38 -17.42 12.87
N PHE A 169 -2.49 -16.77 12.53
CA PHE A 169 -3.70 -17.46 12.07
C PHE A 169 -3.46 -18.27 10.79
N LEU A 170 -2.85 -17.66 9.77
CA LEU A 170 -2.58 -18.32 8.49
C LEU A 170 -1.58 -19.48 8.60
N GLU A 171 -0.60 -19.38 9.51
CA GLU A 171 0.35 -20.46 9.82
C GLU A 171 -0.32 -21.60 10.58
N ALA A 172 -1.17 -21.30 11.57
CA ALA A 172 -1.83 -22.30 12.40
C ALA A 172 -3.03 -22.97 11.71
N ASN A 173 -3.71 -22.28 10.80
CA ASN A 173 -4.98 -22.71 10.20
C ASN A 173 -4.97 -22.67 8.66
N PRO A 174 -3.99 -23.28 7.97
CA PRO A 174 -3.84 -23.15 6.53
C PRO A 174 -5.01 -23.73 5.72
N SER A 175 -5.81 -24.63 6.31
CA SER A 175 -6.99 -25.23 5.67
C SER A 175 -8.31 -24.54 6.02
N HIS A 176 -8.30 -23.47 6.81
CA HIS A 176 -9.51 -22.73 7.14
C HIS A 176 -10.02 -21.95 5.92
N ASP A 177 -11.33 -21.83 5.74
CA ASP A 177 -11.94 -21.19 4.56
C ASP A 177 -11.43 -19.76 4.33
N ALA A 178 -11.30 -18.97 5.40
CA ALA A 178 -10.71 -17.62 5.33
C ALA A 178 -9.25 -17.63 4.83
N ALA A 179 -8.44 -18.60 5.27
CA ALA A 179 -7.04 -18.73 4.84
C ALA A 179 -6.96 -19.14 3.36
N LEU A 180 -7.76 -20.12 2.93
CA LEU A 180 -7.86 -20.54 1.54
C LEU A 180 -8.37 -19.40 0.64
N GLY A 181 -9.36 -18.65 1.14
CA GLY A 181 -9.97 -17.53 0.43
C GLY A 181 -8.94 -16.46 0.06
N VAL A 182 -8.06 -16.09 0.98
CA VAL A 182 -7.03 -15.06 0.71
C VAL A 182 -5.81 -15.58 -0.06
N MET A 183 -5.67 -16.89 -0.21
CA MET A 183 -4.66 -17.54 -1.06
C MET A 183 -5.14 -17.80 -2.49
N THR A 184 -6.39 -17.43 -2.81
CA THR A 184 -6.91 -17.54 -4.17
C THR A 184 -6.30 -16.45 -5.04
N ASP A 185 -5.80 -16.85 -6.22
CA ASP A 185 -5.27 -15.92 -7.22
C ASP A 185 -6.35 -14.92 -7.65
N THR A 186 -5.95 -13.66 -7.76
CA THR A 186 -6.81 -12.59 -8.26
C THR A 186 -6.36 -12.10 -9.62
N LEU A 187 -7.21 -11.32 -10.27
CA LEU A 187 -6.84 -10.56 -11.45
C LEU A 187 -5.71 -9.57 -11.11
N HIS A 188 -4.56 -9.76 -11.75
CA HIS A 188 -3.39 -8.89 -11.65
C HIS A 188 -2.44 -9.11 -12.84
N THR A 189 -1.46 -8.22 -13.03
CA THR A 189 -0.46 -8.32 -14.10
C THR A 189 0.47 -9.52 -13.96
N ASP A 190 0.73 -9.93 -12.70
CA ASP A 190 1.49 -11.13 -12.34
C ASP A 190 0.60 -12.02 -11.44
N PRO A 191 0.71 -13.36 -11.49
CA PRO A 191 0.00 -14.23 -10.55
C PRO A 191 0.25 -13.83 -9.10
N ALA A 192 -0.82 -13.55 -8.38
CA ALA A 192 -0.77 -13.12 -6.99
C ALA A 192 -2.08 -13.46 -6.29
N PRO A 193 -2.04 -13.99 -5.06
CA PRO A 193 -3.23 -14.18 -4.27
C PRO A 193 -3.76 -12.84 -3.75
N PHE A 194 -4.97 -12.84 -3.18
CA PHE A 194 -5.53 -11.64 -2.54
C PHE A 194 -4.66 -11.10 -1.38
N LEU A 195 -3.98 -11.98 -0.63
CA LEU A 195 -3.32 -11.62 0.63
C LEU A 195 -2.41 -10.37 0.54
N PRO A 196 -1.41 -10.27 -0.36
CA PRO A 196 -0.59 -9.06 -0.46
C PRO A 196 -1.40 -7.77 -0.67
N PHE A 197 -2.45 -7.83 -1.48
CA PHE A 197 -3.33 -6.70 -1.76
C PHE A 197 -4.18 -6.29 -0.55
N ILE A 198 -4.55 -7.25 0.31
CA ILE A 198 -5.21 -6.99 1.60
C ILE A 198 -4.23 -6.26 2.52
N ILE A 199 -3.01 -6.80 2.69
CA ILE A 199 -2.01 -6.25 3.61
C ILE A 199 -1.60 -4.83 3.23
N GLU A 200 -1.40 -4.53 1.95
CA GLU A 200 -1.10 -3.17 1.49
C GLU A 200 -2.20 -2.15 1.87
N ARG A 201 -3.47 -2.57 1.85
CA ARG A 201 -4.63 -1.71 2.13
C ARG A 201 -4.91 -1.55 3.62
N LEU A 202 -4.51 -2.53 4.43
CA LEU A 202 -4.61 -2.44 5.88
C LEU A 202 -3.78 -1.29 6.45
N PHE A 203 -2.66 -0.90 5.81
CA PHE A 203 -1.90 0.25 6.28
C PHE A 203 -2.73 1.54 6.29
N SER A 204 -3.32 1.89 5.13
CA SER A 204 -4.14 3.11 5.01
C SER A 204 -5.36 3.04 5.93
N THR A 205 -5.97 1.85 6.04
CA THR A 205 -7.11 1.61 6.92
C THR A 205 -6.75 1.80 8.39
N TYR A 206 -5.59 1.28 8.80
CA TYR A 206 -5.14 1.38 10.18
C TYR A 206 -4.86 2.83 10.57
N ILE A 207 -4.06 3.56 9.79
CA ILE A 207 -3.70 4.95 10.14
C ILE A 207 -4.90 5.90 10.13
N SER A 208 -5.96 5.58 9.38
CA SER A 208 -7.18 6.40 9.36
C SER A 208 -8.12 6.12 10.53
N LEU A 209 -7.99 4.95 11.16
CA LEU A 209 -8.70 4.59 12.40
C LEU A 209 -7.95 4.98 13.67
N HIS A 210 -6.65 5.28 13.56
CA HIS A 210 -5.75 5.61 14.67
C HIS A 210 -5.16 7.04 14.58
N PRO A 211 -5.99 8.10 14.64
CA PRO A 211 -5.52 9.49 14.53
C PRO A 211 -4.59 9.93 15.68
N GLU A 212 -4.50 9.16 16.76
CA GLU A 212 -3.55 9.35 17.86
C GLU A 212 -2.10 8.99 17.50
N LEU A 213 -1.87 8.39 16.33
CA LEU A 213 -0.54 8.15 15.75
C LEU A 213 -0.23 9.24 14.72
N PRO A 214 0.60 10.24 15.06
CA PRO A 214 0.91 11.32 14.12
C PRO A 214 1.56 10.78 12.85
N CYS A 215 1.02 11.15 11.70
CA CYS A 215 1.42 10.62 10.41
C CYS A 215 1.84 11.73 9.46
N SER A 216 2.99 11.56 8.81
CA SER A 216 3.52 12.47 7.79
C SER A 216 3.55 11.79 6.42
N ALA A 217 2.70 12.25 5.51
CA ALA A 217 2.68 11.80 4.12
C ALA A 217 3.63 12.64 3.27
N TYR A 218 4.45 12.00 2.43
CA TYR A 218 5.24 12.69 1.42
C TYR A 218 4.29 13.34 0.41
N ALA A 219 4.23 14.66 0.43
CA ALA A 219 3.25 15.42 -0.35
C ALA A 219 3.69 15.64 -1.80
N PHE A 220 2.71 15.67 -2.70
CA PHE A 220 2.87 16.04 -4.09
C PHE A 220 1.95 17.22 -4.40
N ASN A 221 2.47 18.21 -5.11
CA ASN A 221 1.65 19.30 -5.63
C ASN A 221 0.83 18.84 -6.85
N ALA A 222 -0.11 19.67 -7.29
CA ALA A 222 -1.04 19.30 -8.36
C ALA A 222 -0.36 18.96 -9.71
N GLU A 223 0.78 19.58 -10.01
CA GLU A 223 1.57 19.30 -11.21
C GLU A 223 2.31 17.96 -11.07
N GLU A 224 2.90 17.70 -9.90
CA GLU A 224 3.55 16.43 -9.60
C GLU A 224 2.56 15.26 -9.70
N VAL A 225 1.39 15.37 -9.06
CA VAL A 225 0.32 14.35 -9.18
C VAL A 225 -0.06 14.11 -10.64
N ARG A 226 -0.21 15.17 -11.44
CA ARG A 226 -0.47 15.04 -12.89
C ARG A 226 0.64 14.29 -13.61
N GLY A 227 1.89 14.43 -13.17
CA GLY A 227 3.04 13.68 -13.67
C GLY A 227 3.02 12.19 -13.31
N TYR A 228 2.20 11.75 -12.35
CA TYR A 228 1.96 10.32 -12.08
C TYR A 228 0.95 9.69 -13.03
N CYS A 229 0.09 10.48 -13.69
CA CYS A 229 -0.82 9.97 -14.71
C CYS A 229 -0.05 9.37 -15.89
N ILE A 230 -0.22 8.07 -16.16
CA ILE A 230 0.60 7.32 -17.12
C ILE A 230 0.14 7.43 -18.58
N ASN A 231 -1.06 7.97 -18.81
CA ASN A 231 -1.61 8.21 -20.14
C ASN A 231 -2.58 9.41 -20.14
N ASP A 232 -3.05 9.81 -21.31
CA ASP A 232 -3.94 10.98 -21.44
C ASP A 232 -5.34 10.75 -20.88
N PHE A 233 -5.78 9.50 -20.77
CA PHE A 233 -7.03 9.15 -20.11
C PHE A 233 -6.97 9.45 -18.60
N GLU A 234 -5.91 9.03 -17.91
CA GLU A 234 -5.72 9.38 -16.49
C GLU A 234 -5.56 10.88 -16.27
N LYS A 235 -4.84 11.58 -17.16
CA LYS A 235 -4.73 13.04 -17.12
C LYS A 235 -6.08 13.73 -17.27
N LEU A 236 -6.96 13.17 -18.11
CA LEU A 236 -8.33 13.64 -18.28
C LEU A 236 -9.14 13.40 -17.00
N LEU A 237 -9.15 12.17 -16.47
CA LEU A 237 -9.85 11.85 -15.22
C LEU A 237 -9.41 12.77 -14.07
N TYR A 238 -8.10 12.91 -13.87
CA TYR A 238 -7.55 13.82 -12.86
C TYR A 238 -8.08 15.25 -13.05
N SER A 239 -8.00 15.81 -14.25
CA SER A 239 -8.50 17.16 -14.52
C SER A 239 -10.01 17.34 -14.31
N ARG A 240 -10.81 16.26 -14.47
CA ARG A 240 -12.27 16.30 -14.27
C ARG A 240 -12.67 16.14 -12.82
N MET A 241 -11.86 15.46 -12.03
CA MET A 241 -12.18 15.14 -10.63
C MET A 241 -11.54 16.11 -9.64
N ARG A 242 -10.33 16.62 -9.92
CA ARG A 242 -9.48 17.34 -8.95
C ARG A 242 -10.23 18.37 -8.13
N GLU A 243 -10.86 19.35 -8.78
CA GLU A 243 -11.51 20.47 -8.07
C GLU A 243 -12.61 20.02 -7.11
N LYS A 244 -13.40 19.00 -7.50
CA LYS A 244 -14.46 18.46 -6.65
C LYS A 244 -13.90 17.70 -5.46
N ILE A 245 -12.87 16.89 -5.69
CA ILE A 245 -12.24 16.09 -4.64
C ILE A 245 -11.46 16.98 -3.67
N ASP A 246 -10.72 17.98 -4.16
CA ASP A 246 -10.04 18.96 -3.32
C ASP A 246 -11.03 19.71 -2.42
N ALA A 247 -12.18 20.12 -2.96
CA ALA A 247 -13.23 20.79 -2.18
C ALA A 247 -13.88 19.86 -1.13
N ALA A 248 -14.08 18.58 -1.49
CA ALA A 248 -14.62 17.57 -0.58
C ALA A 248 -13.62 17.23 0.54
N ASP A 249 -12.35 17.03 0.22
CA ASP A 249 -11.28 16.78 1.19
C ASP A 249 -11.10 18.00 2.13
N ALA A 250 -11.15 19.24 1.60
CA ALA A 250 -11.05 20.45 2.42
C ALA A 250 -12.26 20.67 3.36
N SER A 251 -13.46 20.25 2.94
CA SER A 251 -14.68 20.36 3.76
C SER A 251 -14.90 19.15 4.67
N GLY A 252 -14.23 18.03 4.42
CA GLY A 252 -14.49 16.74 5.05
C GLY A 252 -15.83 16.11 4.65
N VAL A 253 -16.47 16.60 3.59
CA VAL A 253 -17.81 16.17 3.16
C VAL A 253 -17.74 15.48 1.80
N PHE A 254 -18.09 14.19 1.80
CA PHE A 254 -18.30 13.39 0.61
C PHE A 254 -19.75 12.94 0.57
N ASP A 255 -20.55 13.59 -0.27
CA ASP A 255 -21.93 13.17 -0.48
C ASP A 255 -22.03 11.90 -1.32
N ALA A 256 -23.20 11.27 -1.31
CA ALA A 256 -23.43 10.02 -2.04
C ALA A 256 -23.25 10.16 -3.55
N VAL A 257 -23.53 11.34 -4.13
CA VAL A 257 -23.38 11.60 -5.56
C VAL A 257 -21.92 11.65 -5.95
N LEU A 258 -21.07 12.30 -5.13
CA LEU A 258 -19.64 12.34 -5.35
C LEU A 258 -19.01 10.95 -5.16
N MET A 259 -19.41 10.20 -4.13
CA MET A 259 -18.91 8.84 -3.91
C MET A 259 -19.29 7.89 -5.06
N ASP A 260 -20.52 7.96 -5.57
CA ASP A 260 -20.98 7.22 -6.76
C ASP A 260 -20.20 7.63 -8.03
N GLN A 261 -19.94 8.94 -8.17
CA GLN A 261 -19.09 9.43 -9.25
C GLN A 261 -17.66 8.88 -9.14
N MET A 262 -17.07 8.82 -7.94
CA MET A 262 -15.74 8.22 -7.73
C MET A 262 -15.73 6.74 -8.09
N ASP A 263 -16.73 5.96 -7.63
CA ASP A 263 -16.86 4.54 -7.96
C ASP A 263 -16.93 4.32 -9.48
N THR A 264 -17.78 5.09 -10.16
CA THR A 264 -17.91 5.05 -11.63
C THR A 264 -16.58 5.35 -12.33
N VAL A 265 -15.87 6.40 -11.89
CA VAL A 265 -14.58 6.77 -12.50
C VAL A 265 -13.51 5.70 -12.23
N CYS A 266 -13.50 5.11 -11.02
CA CYS A 266 -12.60 4.01 -10.69
C CYS A 266 -12.84 2.80 -11.60
N ALA A 267 -14.11 2.44 -11.83
CA ALA A 267 -14.48 1.32 -12.70
C ALA A 267 -14.05 1.56 -14.16
N LEU A 268 -14.31 2.77 -14.68
CA LEU A 268 -13.86 3.16 -16.02
C LEU A 268 -12.34 3.14 -16.16
N TRP A 269 -11.62 3.62 -15.13
CA TRP A 269 -10.16 3.55 -15.09
C TRP A 269 -9.65 2.11 -15.08
N GLN A 270 -10.24 1.24 -14.27
CA GLN A 270 -9.84 -0.15 -14.18
C GLN A 270 -10.07 -0.91 -15.50
N GLN A 271 -11.20 -0.68 -16.17
CA GLN A 271 -11.48 -1.25 -17.49
C GLN A 271 -10.48 -0.73 -18.54
N HIS A 272 -10.28 0.59 -18.58
CA HIS A 272 -9.32 1.21 -19.50
C HIS A 272 -7.89 0.69 -19.28
N PHE A 273 -7.48 0.43 -18.04
CA PHE A 273 -6.18 -0.15 -17.73
C PHE A 273 -5.97 -1.48 -18.47
N PHE A 274 -6.91 -2.42 -18.35
CA PHE A 274 -6.80 -3.71 -19.03
C PHE A 274 -6.86 -3.56 -20.55
N ASP A 275 -7.81 -2.79 -21.07
CA ASP A 275 -7.97 -2.59 -22.51
C ASP A 275 -6.73 -1.93 -23.15
N PHE A 276 -6.17 -0.93 -22.47
CA PHE A 276 -5.03 -0.17 -22.97
C PHE A 276 -3.74 -1.00 -22.97
N TYR A 277 -3.50 -1.77 -21.89
CA TYR A 277 -2.29 -2.58 -21.71
C TYR A 277 -2.40 -4.01 -22.24
N ALA A 278 -3.56 -4.46 -22.71
CA ALA A 278 -3.69 -5.70 -23.47
C ALA A 278 -2.82 -5.73 -24.72
N THR A 279 -2.54 -4.57 -25.30
CA THR A 279 -1.76 -4.43 -26.54
C THR A 279 -0.52 -3.55 -26.39
N ARG A 280 -0.23 -3.07 -25.18
CA ARG A 280 0.89 -2.15 -24.91
C ARG A 280 1.68 -2.59 -23.67
N PRO A 281 3.01 -2.47 -23.67
CA PRO A 281 3.81 -2.69 -22.48
C PRO A 281 3.40 -1.75 -21.35
N HIS A 282 3.12 -2.31 -20.17
CA HIS A 282 2.84 -1.54 -18.97
C HIS A 282 4.13 -0.96 -18.38
N PRO A 283 4.16 0.33 -17.96
CA PRO A 283 5.39 1.03 -17.59
C PRO A 283 6.15 0.40 -16.42
N HIS A 284 5.48 -0.32 -15.51
CA HIS A 284 6.13 -0.94 -14.35
C HIS A 284 6.55 -2.40 -14.56
N THR A 285 6.01 -3.09 -15.57
CA THR A 285 6.31 -4.51 -15.85
C THR A 285 7.10 -4.69 -17.14
N GLY A 286 6.99 -3.74 -18.08
CA GLY A 286 7.54 -3.86 -19.43
C GLY A 286 6.81 -4.90 -20.30
N GLN A 287 5.70 -5.48 -19.82
CA GLN A 287 4.94 -6.54 -20.47
C GLN A 287 3.51 -6.07 -20.75
N THR A 288 2.83 -6.70 -21.71
CA THR A 288 1.38 -6.54 -21.88
C THR A 288 0.64 -7.19 -20.70
N VAL A 289 -0.57 -6.71 -20.44
CA VAL A 289 -1.44 -7.22 -19.38
C VAL A 289 -2.56 -8.00 -20.02
N GLN A 290 -2.65 -9.29 -19.74
CA GLN A 290 -3.78 -10.08 -20.25
C GLN A 290 -5.06 -9.65 -19.51
N PRO A 291 -6.16 -9.40 -20.22
CA PRO A 291 -7.45 -9.23 -19.58
C PRO A 291 -7.84 -10.53 -18.83
N PRO A 292 -8.70 -10.42 -17.80
CA PRO A 292 -9.26 -11.58 -17.10
C PRO A 292 -9.98 -12.55 -18.05
#